data_AF-A0AAV8XX52-F1
#
_entry.id   AF-A0AAV8XX52-F1
#
_cell.length_a   1.000
_cell.length_b   1.000
_cell.length_c   1.000
_cell.angle_alpha   90.00
_cell.angle_beta   90.00
_cell.angle_gamma   90.00
#
_symmetry.space_group_name_H-M   'P 1'
#
loop_
_entity.id
_entity.type
_entity.pdbx_description
1 polymer ?
#
loop_
_entity_poly.entity_id
_entity_poly.type
_entity_poly.pdbx_seq_one_letter_code
_entity_poly.pdbx_strand_id
1 'polypeptide(L)'
;MNFGRLEYPLKGKYLKFPSTKEDWCKIASEFKNTWYFMNCGGALDGKHTLIVPPPHSGTQYYNYKNFYSIVLMALVNINYEFIFIDVGQLHLPNNDETERNLNFVLLGDEAFSLHDNFLKPYPQRALSYEKRIFNYRLSRARNVSENAFGLIAARFRILHTAIHMNDPQNIIYVVLAICALYNFLIKRNTSYTTAASFDQEDSVSHDLLMGDWRNTSTDLTSLRTTGQKNVSVAAKTNREKYTQYFNLEGKVQWQDDMLKK
;
A
#
# COMPACT_ATOMS: atom_id res chain seq x y z
N MET A 1 8.99 17.21 13.10
CA MET A 1 8.54 16.55 14.33
C MET A 1 9.08 15.12 14.31
N ASN A 2 10.04 14.80 15.18
CA ASN A 2 10.51 13.42 15.34
C ASN A 2 9.47 12.67 16.16
N PHE A 3 8.54 11.97 15.49
CA PHE A 3 7.63 11.07 16.15
C PHE A 3 8.41 9.81 16.55
N GLY A 4 8.52 9.61 17.85
CA GLY A 4 9.43 8.66 18.48
C GLY A 4 9.34 7.24 17.92
N ARG A 5 10.51 6.63 17.72
CA ARG A 5 10.69 5.18 17.64
C ARG A 5 10.15 4.57 18.93
N LEU A 6 8.88 4.21 18.92
CA LEU A 6 8.29 3.43 19.99
C LEU A 6 8.67 1.97 19.77
N GLU A 7 9.55 1.48 20.64
CA GLU A 7 9.87 0.06 20.79
C GLU A 7 8.77 -0.58 21.64
N TYR A 8 7.74 -1.13 21.00
CA TYR A 8 6.79 -2.04 21.66
C TYR A 8 7.16 -3.50 21.30
N PRO A 9 6.85 -4.48 22.18
CA PRO A 9 7.37 -5.85 22.08
C PRO A 9 7.12 -6.55 20.74
N LEU A 10 6.05 -6.16 20.03
CA LEU A 10 5.66 -6.76 18.76
C LEU A 10 6.35 -6.11 17.54
N LYS A 11 6.91 -4.89 17.66
CA LYS A 11 7.50 -4.16 16.53
C LYS A 11 8.69 -4.91 15.93
N GLY A 12 9.57 -5.45 16.78
CA GLY A 12 10.80 -6.11 16.31
C GLY A 12 10.58 -7.43 15.56
N LYS A 13 9.50 -8.16 15.86
CA LYS A 13 9.25 -9.49 15.28
C LYS A 13 8.14 -9.49 14.23
N TYR A 14 7.10 -8.71 14.44
CA TYR A 14 5.90 -8.73 13.61
C TYR A 14 5.66 -7.42 12.87
N LEU A 15 6.46 -6.38 13.07
CA LEU A 15 6.44 -5.16 12.25
C LEU A 15 7.88 -4.80 11.81
N LYS A 16 8.51 -5.74 11.09
CA LYS A 16 9.92 -5.61 10.69
C LYS A 16 10.03 -4.77 9.41
N PHE A 17 10.57 -3.57 9.56
CA PHE A 17 10.97 -2.75 8.43
C PHE A 17 12.21 -3.34 7.73
N PRO A 18 12.24 -3.43 6.39
CA PRO A 18 13.42 -3.85 5.66
C PRO A 18 14.59 -2.92 5.97
N SER A 19 15.68 -3.47 6.50
CA SER A 19 16.83 -2.68 6.94
C SER A 19 18.07 -2.87 6.07
N THR A 20 18.13 -3.98 5.32
CA THR A 20 19.27 -4.29 4.45
C THR A 20 18.84 -4.40 3.00
N LYS A 21 19.81 -4.30 2.09
CA LYS A 21 19.60 -4.54 0.67
C LYS A 21 18.95 -5.91 0.42
N GLU A 22 19.39 -6.94 1.14
CA GLU A 22 18.90 -8.30 0.99
C GLU A 22 17.42 -8.42 1.37
N ASP A 23 16.99 -7.73 2.44
CA ASP A 23 15.57 -7.67 2.82
C ASP A 23 14.73 -7.05 1.66
N TRP A 24 15.21 -5.96 1.06
CA TRP A 24 14.54 -5.30 -0.06
C TRP A 24 14.55 -6.15 -1.34
N CYS A 25 15.66 -6.78 -1.68
CA CYS A 25 15.78 -7.68 -2.83
C CYS A 25 14.84 -8.88 -2.69
N LYS A 26 14.70 -9.43 -1.48
CA LYS A 26 13.73 -10.50 -1.21
C LYS A 26 12.31 -10.06 -1.53
N ILE A 27 11.87 -8.91 -1.02
CA ILE A 27 10.52 -8.38 -1.30
C ILE A 27 10.35 -8.12 -2.80
N ALA A 28 11.34 -7.52 -3.46
CA ALA A 28 11.30 -7.29 -4.90
C ALA A 28 11.18 -8.59 -5.71
N SER A 29 11.91 -9.64 -5.32
CA SER A 29 11.81 -10.96 -5.97
C SER A 29 10.42 -11.58 -5.81
N GLU A 30 9.80 -11.39 -4.65
CA GLU A 30 8.45 -11.87 -4.36
C GLU A 30 7.41 -11.16 -5.25
N PHE A 31 7.46 -9.83 -5.35
CA PHE A 31 6.62 -9.07 -6.28
C PHE A 31 6.85 -9.43 -7.75
N LYS A 32 8.11 -9.66 -8.13
CA LYS A 32 8.48 -10.10 -9.48
C LYS A 32 7.86 -11.47 -9.80
N ASN A 33 7.95 -12.42 -8.89
CA ASN A 33 7.48 -13.79 -9.12
C ASN A 33 5.95 -13.88 -9.12
N THR A 34 5.26 -13.07 -8.31
CA THR A 34 3.80 -13.13 -8.21
C THR A 34 3.11 -12.19 -9.19
N TRP A 35 3.58 -10.95 -9.34
CA TRP A 35 2.91 -9.92 -10.13
C TRP A 35 3.68 -9.47 -11.37
N TYR A 36 4.82 -10.11 -11.68
CA TYR A 36 5.71 -9.69 -12.76
C TYR A 36 6.12 -8.22 -12.64
N PHE A 37 6.24 -7.73 -11.40
CA PHE A 37 6.59 -6.34 -11.11
C PHE A 37 8.02 -6.26 -10.57
N MET A 38 8.95 -5.80 -11.41
CA MET A 38 10.38 -5.73 -11.10
C MET A 38 10.68 -4.66 -10.05
N ASN A 39 11.67 -4.95 -9.18
CA ASN A 39 12.26 -4.00 -8.21
C ASN A 39 11.23 -3.30 -7.30
N CYS A 40 10.12 -4.00 -6.97
CA CYS A 40 9.05 -3.46 -6.12
C CYS A 40 9.30 -3.75 -4.63
N GLY A 41 9.43 -2.73 -3.80
CA GLY A 41 9.61 -2.86 -2.35
C GLY A 41 8.31 -3.00 -1.54
N GLY A 42 7.14 -2.88 -2.18
CA GLY A 42 5.86 -2.94 -1.50
C GLY A 42 4.84 -1.96 -2.06
N ALA A 43 3.59 -2.12 -1.60
CA ALA A 43 2.48 -1.24 -1.90
C ALA A 43 2.16 -0.35 -0.69
N LEU A 44 2.32 0.97 -0.86
CA LEU A 44 1.99 1.99 0.11
C LEU A 44 0.52 2.37 -0.05
N ASP A 45 -0.20 2.41 1.06
CA ASP A 45 -1.56 2.97 1.11
C ASP A 45 -1.75 3.77 2.40
N GLY A 46 -2.69 4.71 2.34
CA GLY A 46 -3.03 5.63 3.41
C GLY A 46 -4.53 5.65 3.66
N LYS A 47 -4.92 5.45 4.92
CA LYS A 47 -6.32 5.44 5.35
C LYS A 47 -6.55 6.38 6.52
N HIS A 48 -7.75 6.94 6.57
CA HIS A 48 -8.23 7.69 7.73
C HIS A 48 -8.80 6.72 8.78
N THR A 49 -8.26 6.79 9.99
CA THR A 49 -8.84 6.19 11.19
C THR A 49 -9.68 7.24 11.90
N LEU A 50 -10.97 6.98 12.09
CA LEU A 50 -11.89 7.92 12.74
C LEU A 50 -11.53 8.08 14.21
N ILE A 51 -11.54 9.32 14.71
CA ILE A 51 -11.29 9.64 16.11
C ILE A 51 -12.35 10.58 16.65
N VAL A 52 -12.58 10.52 17.97
CA VAL A 52 -13.21 11.63 18.67
C VAL A 52 -12.16 12.76 18.77
N PRO A 53 -12.52 14.02 18.47
CA PRO A 53 -11.57 15.13 18.58
C PRO A 53 -10.96 15.20 19.99
N PRO A 54 -9.63 15.16 20.11
CA PRO A 54 -8.95 15.34 21.39
C PRO A 54 -9.27 16.70 22.00
N PRO A 55 -9.32 16.83 23.34
CA PRO A 55 -9.51 18.12 24.00
C PRO A 55 -8.51 19.17 23.50
N HIS A 56 -8.98 20.38 23.26
CA HIS A 56 -8.16 21.52 22.79
C HIS A 56 -7.44 21.33 21.44
N SER A 57 -7.82 20.33 20.63
CA SER A 57 -7.20 20.09 19.31
C SER A 57 -7.73 20.99 18.18
N GLY A 58 -8.84 21.71 18.40
CA GLY A 58 -9.45 22.59 17.40
C GLY A 58 -9.79 21.82 16.12
N THR A 59 -9.20 22.22 14.99
CA THR A 59 -9.36 21.58 13.68
C THR A 59 -8.16 20.74 13.26
N GLN A 60 -7.19 20.50 14.15
CA GLN A 60 -5.93 19.81 13.82
C GLN A 60 -6.15 18.42 13.18
N TYR A 61 -7.18 17.70 13.62
CA TYR A 61 -7.52 16.37 13.10
C TYR A 61 -8.75 16.39 12.16
N TYR A 62 -9.31 17.57 11.89
CA TYR A 62 -10.47 17.71 11.02
C TYR A 62 -10.04 17.63 9.55
N ASN A 63 -10.58 16.67 8.82
CA ASN A 63 -10.18 16.40 7.44
C ASN A 63 -11.15 17.01 6.42
N TYR A 64 -10.75 16.99 5.15
CA TYR A 64 -11.54 17.49 4.01
C TYR A 64 -12.84 16.73 3.74
N LYS A 65 -13.05 15.56 4.37
CA LYS A 65 -14.28 14.76 4.32
C LYS A 65 -15.22 15.10 5.49
N ASN A 66 -14.95 16.18 6.21
CA ASN A 66 -15.78 16.73 7.27
C ASN A 66 -15.89 15.85 8.53
N PHE A 67 -14.86 15.06 8.85
CA PHE A 67 -14.77 14.31 10.11
C PHE A 67 -13.36 14.36 10.74
N TYR A 68 -13.26 13.99 12.01
CA TYR A 68 -11.99 13.95 12.74
C TYR A 68 -11.29 12.60 12.55
N SER A 69 -10.00 12.62 12.20
CA SER A 69 -9.25 11.40 11.93
C SER A 69 -7.74 11.55 12.12
N ILE A 70 -7.07 10.42 12.37
CA ILE A 70 -5.62 10.28 12.13
C ILE A 70 -5.38 9.51 10.83
N VAL A 71 -4.26 9.78 10.16
CA VAL A 71 -3.86 9.05 8.96
C VAL A 71 -2.97 7.87 9.35
N LEU A 72 -3.40 6.66 9.00
CA LEU A 72 -2.58 5.46 9.00
C LEU A 72 -1.99 5.28 7.59
N MET A 73 -0.69 5.49 7.45
CA MET A 73 0.05 5.18 6.23
C MET A 73 0.91 3.94 6.48
N ALA A 74 0.81 2.96 5.59
CA ALA A 74 1.53 1.71 5.75
C ALA A 74 1.99 1.11 4.42
N LEU A 75 3.15 0.45 4.46
CA LEU A 75 3.70 -0.32 3.36
C LEU A 75 3.38 -1.80 3.57
N VAL A 76 2.87 -2.44 2.52
CA VAL A 76 2.44 -3.83 2.54
C VAL A 76 3.22 -4.66 1.52
N ASN A 77 3.66 -5.86 1.91
CA ASN A 77 4.37 -6.80 1.03
C ASN A 77 3.43 -7.80 0.34
N ILE A 78 3.99 -8.74 -0.44
CA ILE A 78 3.19 -9.74 -1.18
C ILE A 78 2.36 -10.65 -0.26
N ASN A 79 2.82 -10.85 0.97
CA ASN A 79 2.22 -11.74 1.96
C ASN A 79 1.12 -11.03 2.77
N TYR A 80 0.67 -9.86 2.30
CA TYR A 80 -0.30 -8.99 2.96
C TYR A 80 0.16 -8.51 4.34
N GLU A 81 1.46 -8.51 4.62
CA GLU A 81 2.03 -8.06 5.90
C GLU A 81 2.33 -6.56 5.87
N PHE A 82 1.99 -5.86 6.95
CA PHE A 82 2.46 -4.48 7.16
C PHE A 82 3.95 -4.49 7.51
N ILE A 83 4.81 -4.03 6.61
CA ILE A 83 6.27 -4.01 6.82
C ILE A 83 6.77 -2.64 7.28
N PHE A 84 5.99 -1.59 7.04
CA PHE A 84 6.26 -0.23 7.51
C PHE A 84 4.96 0.44 7.92
N ILE A 85 4.99 1.20 9.00
CA ILE A 85 3.91 2.08 9.39
C ILE A 85 4.57 3.36 9.86
N ASP A 86 4.24 4.49 9.25
CA ASP A 86 4.90 5.74 9.57
C ASP A 86 4.05 6.98 9.27
N VAL A 87 4.54 8.09 9.85
CA VAL A 87 4.22 9.49 9.59
C VAL A 87 5.53 10.22 9.19
N GLY A 88 6.32 9.66 8.26
CA GLY A 88 7.70 10.12 8.02
C GLY A 88 8.39 9.62 6.73
N GLN A 89 9.71 9.87 6.64
CA GLN A 89 10.53 9.69 5.42
C GLN A 89 11.05 8.27 5.27
N LEU A 90 10.72 7.67 4.12
CA LEU A 90 11.15 6.36 3.70
C LEU A 90 12.55 6.41 3.05
N HIS A 91 13.47 5.57 3.53
CA HIS A 91 14.79 5.39 2.92
C HIS A 91 14.78 4.13 2.05
N LEU A 92 14.86 4.32 0.73
CA LEU A 92 14.94 3.23 -0.24
C LEU A 92 16.41 2.99 -0.61
N PRO A 93 16.76 1.76 -1.02
CA PRO A 93 18.11 1.49 -1.53
C PRO A 93 18.40 2.37 -2.76
N ASN A 94 19.67 2.75 -2.91
CA ASN A 94 20.12 3.53 -4.06
C ASN A 94 19.86 2.77 -5.38
N ASN A 95 19.59 3.50 -6.46
CA ASN A 95 19.23 2.91 -7.76
C ASN A 95 20.38 2.16 -8.47
N ASP A 96 21.58 2.13 -7.87
CA ASP A 96 22.78 1.51 -8.43
C ASP A 96 22.71 -0.04 -8.44
N GLU A 97 21.66 -0.61 -7.83
CA GLU A 97 21.50 -2.05 -7.61
C GLU A 97 20.25 -2.62 -8.30
N THR A 98 19.96 -2.11 -9.50
CA THR A 98 18.69 -2.38 -10.17
C THR A 98 18.79 -3.43 -11.26
N GLU A 99 17.89 -4.40 -11.25
CA GLU A 99 17.75 -5.31 -12.39
C GLU A 99 17.22 -4.53 -13.60
N ARG A 100 17.86 -4.72 -14.76
CA ARG A 100 17.42 -4.19 -16.07
C ARG A 100 17.34 -2.66 -16.16
N ASN A 101 18.12 -1.92 -15.36
CA ASN A 101 18.15 -0.45 -15.36
C ASN A 101 16.79 0.21 -15.01
N LEU A 102 15.97 -0.51 -14.22
CA LEU A 102 14.69 -0.04 -13.67
C LEU A 102 14.87 0.33 -12.20
N ASN A 103 14.50 1.54 -11.78
CA ASN A 103 14.69 1.99 -10.40
C ASN A 103 14.04 1.05 -9.36
N PHE A 104 14.55 1.03 -8.13
CA PHE A 104 13.79 0.40 -7.03
C PHE A 104 12.61 1.30 -6.66
N VAL A 105 11.41 0.73 -6.58
CA VAL A 105 10.17 1.49 -6.46
C VAL A 105 9.25 0.96 -5.37
N LEU A 106 8.50 1.87 -4.76
CA LEU A 106 7.25 1.54 -4.10
C LEU A 106 6.09 1.85 -5.03
N LEU A 107 4.99 1.12 -4.84
CA LEU A 107 3.73 1.39 -5.52
C LEU A 107 2.83 2.18 -4.59
N GLY A 108 2.09 3.14 -5.10
CA GLY A 108 0.95 3.65 -4.35
C GLY A 108 -0.08 4.32 -5.23
N ASP A 109 -1.06 4.91 -4.56
CA ASP A 109 -2.23 5.47 -5.22
C ASP A 109 -2.02 6.93 -5.66
N GLU A 110 -3.07 7.53 -6.19
CA GLU A 110 -3.05 8.93 -6.63
C GLU A 110 -2.93 9.94 -5.47
N ALA A 111 -3.22 9.52 -4.22
CA ALA A 111 -3.17 10.37 -3.03
C ALA A 111 -1.76 10.84 -2.68
N PHE A 112 -0.75 10.08 -3.09
CA PHE A 112 0.65 10.39 -2.85
C PHE A 112 1.29 11.15 -4.03
N SER A 113 2.28 11.99 -3.72
CA SER A 113 3.09 12.69 -4.72
C SER A 113 4.00 11.71 -5.47
N LEU A 114 4.15 11.88 -6.79
CA LEU A 114 5.07 11.06 -7.56
C LEU A 114 6.51 11.45 -7.18
N HIS A 115 7.31 10.46 -6.81
CA HIS A 115 8.73 10.60 -6.42
C HIS A 115 9.58 9.62 -7.22
N ASP A 116 10.89 9.82 -7.28
CA ASP A 116 11.81 9.06 -8.14
C ASP A 116 11.79 7.54 -7.91
N ASN A 117 11.37 7.13 -6.72
CA ASN A 117 11.28 5.75 -6.26
C ASN A 117 9.83 5.38 -5.87
N PHE A 118 8.84 6.11 -6.39
CA PHE A 118 7.43 5.90 -6.11
C PHE A 118 6.63 5.94 -7.41
N LEU A 119 5.98 4.84 -7.75
CA LEU A 119 5.13 4.74 -8.93
C LEU A 119 3.66 4.90 -8.54
N LYS A 120 2.96 5.70 -9.34
CA LYS A 120 1.51 5.89 -9.25
C LYS A 120 0.88 5.89 -10.64
N PRO A 121 -0.42 5.58 -10.75
CA PRO A 121 -1.07 5.45 -12.06
C PRO A 121 -0.98 6.77 -12.86
N TYR A 122 -1.02 6.63 -14.18
CA TYR A 122 -1.35 7.75 -15.06
C TYR A 122 -2.79 8.19 -14.80
N PRO A 123 -3.10 9.51 -14.89
CA PRO A 123 -4.47 9.99 -14.80
C PRO A 123 -5.36 9.32 -15.85
N GLN A 124 -6.57 8.89 -15.46
CA GLN A 124 -7.47 8.08 -16.30
C GLN A 124 -7.99 8.76 -17.60
N ARG A 125 -7.65 10.03 -17.84
CA ARG A 125 -8.13 10.78 -19.01
C ARG A 125 -7.23 10.50 -20.22
N ALA A 126 -7.84 10.05 -21.32
CA ALA A 126 -7.17 9.84 -22.62
C ALA A 126 -5.88 9.00 -22.52
N LEU A 127 -5.97 7.85 -21.84
CA LEU A 127 -4.84 6.93 -21.72
C LEU A 127 -4.56 6.22 -23.05
N SER A 128 -3.29 6.23 -23.48
CA SER A 128 -2.84 5.34 -24.55
C SER A 128 -2.87 3.87 -24.08
N TYR A 129 -2.83 2.95 -25.04
CA TYR A 129 -2.78 1.52 -24.78
C TYR A 129 -1.70 1.14 -23.75
N GLU A 130 -0.50 1.65 -23.94
CA GLU A 130 0.68 1.34 -23.12
C GLU A 130 0.50 1.83 -21.69
N LYS A 131 -0.12 3.00 -21.52
CA LYS A 131 -0.43 3.57 -20.21
C LYS A 131 -1.57 2.82 -19.52
N ARG A 132 -2.54 2.28 -20.26
CA ARG A 132 -3.57 1.38 -19.73
C ARG A 132 -2.94 0.09 -19.19
N ILE A 133 -2.02 -0.53 -19.95
CA ILE A 133 -1.24 -1.70 -19.48
C ILE A 133 -0.49 -1.36 -18.20
N PHE A 134 0.23 -0.23 -18.18
CA PHE A 134 0.94 0.20 -16.98
C PHE A 134 0.02 0.38 -15.77
N ASN A 135 -1.10 1.11 -15.93
CA ASN A 135 -2.06 1.34 -14.85
C ASN A 135 -2.66 0.02 -14.35
N TYR A 136 -2.94 -0.91 -15.24
CA TYR A 136 -3.45 -2.22 -14.89
C TYR A 136 -2.41 -3.02 -14.08
N ARG A 137 -1.17 -3.16 -14.57
CA ARG A 137 -0.07 -3.86 -13.88
C ARG A 137 0.21 -3.26 -12.50
N LEU A 138 0.19 -1.93 -12.40
CA LEU A 138 0.37 -1.22 -11.13
C LEU A 138 -0.80 -1.46 -10.17
N SER A 139 -2.04 -1.40 -10.66
CA SER A 139 -3.22 -1.64 -9.82
C SER A 139 -3.25 -3.06 -9.27
N ARG A 140 -2.92 -4.04 -10.12
CA ARG A 140 -2.82 -5.46 -9.75
C ARG A 140 -1.80 -5.68 -8.63
N ALA A 141 -0.57 -5.17 -8.80
CA ALA A 141 0.47 -5.31 -7.78
C ALA A 141 0.18 -4.52 -6.50
N ARG A 142 -0.49 -3.35 -6.60
CA ARG A 142 -0.88 -2.52 -5.45
C ARG A 142 -2.01 -3.17 -4.63
N ASN A 143 -2.81 -4.08 -5.21
CA ASN A 143 -3.99 -4.63 -4.55
C ASN A 143 -3.70 -5.33 -3.21
N VAL A 144 -2.45 -5.73 -2.96
CA VAL A 144 -2.02 -6.30 -1.67
C VAL A 144 -2.23 -5.33 -0.50
N SER A 145 -2.04 -4.02 -0.69
CA SER A 145 -2.27 -3.05 0.37
C SER A 145 -3.77 -2.87 0.64
N GLU A 146 -4.58 -2.78 -0.41
CA GLU A 146 -6.04 -2.66 -0.30
C GLU A 146 -6.63 -3.85 0.47
N ASN A 147 -6.19 -5.07 0.14
CA ASN A 147 -6.57 -6.29 0.83
C ASN A 147 -6.15 -6.31 2.31
N ALA A 148 -4.92 -5.92 2.62
CA ALA A 148 -4.45 -5.88 4.01
C ALA A 148 -5.24 -4.86 4.85
N PHE A 149 -5.50 -3.67 4.30
CA PHE A 149 -6.30 -2.64 4.96
C PHE A 149 -7.77 -3.05 5.10
N GLY A 150 -8.36 -3.66 4.07
CA GLY A 150 -9.72 -4.18 4.09
C GLY A 150 -9.90 -5.27 5.15
N LEU A 151 -8.93 -6.19 5.24
CA LEU A 151 -8.99 -7.26 6.22
C LEU A 151 -8.84 -6.76 7.67
N ILE A 152 -7.92 -5.82 7.96
CA ILE A 152 -7.86 -5.23 9.32
C ILE A 152 -9.14 -4.46 9.65
N ALA A 153 -9.74 -3.77 8.68
CA ALA A 153 -11.00 -3.08 8.88
C ALA A 153 -12.08 -4.10 9.24
N ALA A 154 -12.26 -5.16 8.44
CA ALA A 154 -13.27 -6.19 8.68
C ALA A 154 -13.12 -6.92 10.04
N ARG A 155 -11.88 -7.16 10.49
CA ARG A 155 -11.60 -7.96 11.70
C ARG A 155 -11.54 -7.14 12.98
N PHE A 156 -11.03 -5.91 12.93
CA PHE A 156 -10.82 -5.07 14.11
C PHE A 156 -11.91 -3.99 14.20
N ARG A 157 -13.05 -4.35 14.80
CA ARG A 157 -14.23 -3.47 14.93
C ARG A 157 -13.96 -2.10 15.57
N ILE A 158 -12.88 -1.97 16.34
CA ILE A 158 -12.45 -0.67 16.88
C ILE A 158 -12.18 0.38 15.78
N LEU A 159 -11.87 -0.05 14.56
CA LEU A 159 -11.69 0.82 13.39
C LEU A 159 -13.01 1.25 12.73
N HIS A 160 -14.15 0.63 13.10
CA HIS A 160 -15.47 0.93 12.52
C HIS A 160 -16.09 2.19 13.12
N THR A 161 -15.67 2.55 14.32
CA THR A 161 -16.22 3.69 15.08
C THR A 161 -15.11 4.66 15.44
N ALA A 162 -15.48 5.90 15.73
CA ALA A 162 -14.54 6.90 16.22
C ALA A 162 -13.85 6.38 17.49
N ILE A 163 -12.52 6.27 17.45
CA ILE A 163 -11.73 5.87 18.62
C ILE A 163 -11.79 7.01 19.64
N HIS A 164 -12.34 6.72 20.81
CA HIS A 164 -12.52 7.69 21.88
C HIS A 164 -11.37 7.62 22.87
N MET A 165 -10.34 8.44 22.64
CA MET A 165 -9.22 8.61 23.57
C MET A 165 -8.78 10.07 23.58
N ASN A 166 -8.49 10.59 24.77
CA ASN A 166 -8.10 12.00 24.93
C ASN A 166 -6.69 12.28 24.39
N ASP A 167 -5.79 11.30 24.47
CA ASP A 167 -4.41 11.43 24.00
C ASP A 167 -4.28 10.81 22.60
N PRO A 168 -3.93 11.61 21.56
CA PRO A 168 -3.67 11.11 20.21
C PRO A 168 -2.61 10.01 20.16
N GLN A 169 -1.62 10.05 21.07
CA GLN A 169 -0.55 9.07 21.13
C GLN A 169 -1.08 7.66 21.45
N ASN A 170 -2.12 7.58 22.28
CA ASN A 170 -2.79 6.31 22.59
C ASN A 170 -3.54 5.75 21.37
N ILE A 171 -4.15 6.60 20.57
CA ILE A 171 -4.80 6.19 19.32
C ILE A 171 -3.76 5.61 18.36
N ILE A 172 -2.59 6.24 18.25
CA ILE A 172 -1.46 5.72 17.46
C ILE A 172 -1.04 4.34 17.98
N TYR A 173 -0.92 4.14 19.30
CA TYR A 173 -0.57 2.84 19.87
C TYR A 173 -1.59 1.75 19.54
N VAL A 174 -2.88 2.06 19.61
CA VAL A 174 -3.95 1.12 19.22
C VAL A 174 -3.77 0.68 17.78
N VAL A 175 -3.59 1.62 16.87
CA VAL A 175 -3.43 1.33 15.43
C VAL A 175 -2.16 0.49 15.18
N LEU A 176 -1.04 0.83 15.81
CA LEU A 176 0.20 0.06 15.70
C LEU A 176 0.06 -1.35 16.28
N ALA A 177 -0.64 -1.50 17.41
CA ALA A 177 -0.92 -2.80 18.01
C ALA A 177 -1.80 -3.67 17.11
N ILE A 178 -2.81 -3.09 16.44
CA ILE A 178 -3.65 -3.80 15.47
C ILE A 178 -2.81 -4.36 14.34
N CYS A 179 -1.97 -3.54 13.69
CA CYS A 179 -1.16 -4.01 12.58
C CYS A 179 -0.14 -5.08 13.01
N ALA A 180 0.48 -4.92 14.19
CA ALA A 180 1.44 -5.89 14.71
C ALA A 180 0.75 -7.22 15.10
N LEU A 181 -0.44 -7.16 15.71
CA LEU A 181 -1.24 -8.33 16.05
C LEU A 181 -1.77 -9.04 14.79
N TYR A 182 -2.22 -8.28 13.79
CA TYR A 182 -2.60 -8.82 12.49
C TYR A 182 -1.45 -9.60 11.84
N ASN A 183 -0.25 -9.01 11.78
CA ASN A 183 0.93 -9.69 11.23
C ASN A 183 1.31 -10.93 12.06
N PHE A 184 1.14 -10.89 13.39
CA PHE A 184 1.30 -12.06 14.24
C PHE A 184 0.33 -13.18 13.86
N LEU A 185 -0.96 -12.84 13.69
CA LEU A 185 -2.02 -13.81 13.38
C LEU A 185 -1.81 -14.45 12.00
N ILE A 186 -1.51 -13.65 10.97
CA ILE A 186 -1.19 -14.17 9.63
C ILE A 186 0.00 -15.13 9.66
N LYS A 187 1.06 -14.80 10.41
CA LYS A 187 2.27 -15.64 10.46
C LYS A 187 2.11 -16.93 11.27
N ARG A 188 1.27 -16.92 12.30
CA ARG A 188 1.20 -18.01 13.29
C ARG A 188 -0.01 -18.90 13.13
N ASN A 189 -1.08 -18.40 12.53
CA ASN A 189 -2.33 -19.11 12.44
C ASN A 189 -2.76 -19.22 10.99
N THR A 190 -2.52 -20.39 10.40
CA THR A 190 -2.92 -20.71 9.02
C THR A 190 -4.43 -20.69 8.81
N SER A 191 -5.22 -20.71 9.89
CA SER A 191 -6.68 -20.59 9.83
C SER A 191 -7.18 -19.15 10.02
N TYR A 192 -6.29 -18.18 10.29
CA TYR A 192 -6.69 -16.79 10.44
C TYR A 192 -7.11 -16.17 9.11
N THR A 193 -6.40 -16.51 8.04
CA THR A 193 -6.73 -16.14 6.66
C THR A 193 -6.94 -17.40 5.82
N THR A 194 -7.88 -17.30 4.89
CA THR A 194 -8.14 -18.29 3.86
C THR A 194 -7.89 -17.68 2.49
N ALA A 195 -7.89 -18.49 1.43
CA ALA A 195 -7.90 -18.02 0.05
C ALA A 195 -8.99 -16.97 -0.20
N ALA A 196 -10.19 -17.19 0.33
CA ALA A 196 -11.33 -16.28 0.23
C ALA A 196 -11.17 -14.99 1.05
N SER A 197 -10.22 -14.92 1.99
CA SER A 197 -10.02 -13.71 2.81
C SER A 197 -9.45 -12.53 2.02
N PHE A 198 -8.94 -12.75 0.81
CA PHE A 198 -8.33 -11.74 -0.03
C PHE A 198 -8.91 -11.81 -1.44
N ASP A 199 -8.79 -10.73 -2.19
CA ASP A 199 -9.11 -10.74 -3.61
C ASP A 199 -8.20 -11.75 -4.33
N GLN A 200 -8.82 -12.56 -5.17
CA GLN A 200 -8.12 -13.52 -6.02
C GLN A 200 -8.40 -13.21 -7.47
N GLU A 201 -7.46 -13.55 -8.34
CA GLU A 201 -7.66 -13.48 -9.76
C GLU A 201 -7.75 -14.91 -10.29
N ASP A 202 -8.84 -15.22 -10.98
CA ASP A 202 -9.00 -16.51 -11.62
C ASP A 202 -7.94 -16.68 -12.73
N SER A 203 -7.25 -17.81 -12.74
CA SER A 203 -6.08 -18.03 -13.59
C SER A 203 -6.42 -18.18 -15.08
N VAL A 204 -7.69 -18.42 -15.43
CA VAL A 204 -8.14 -18.68 -16.79
C VAL A 204 -8.96 -17.51 -17.32
N SER A 205 -10.02 -17.15 -16.59
CA SER A 205 -10.94 -16.08 -16.95
C SER A 205 -10.38 -14.71 -16.64
N HIS A 206 -9.38 -14.62 -15.76
CA HIS A 206 -8.79 -13.35 -15.33
C HIS A 206 -9.80 -12.42 -14.63
N ASP A 207 -10.88 -12.99 -14.11
CA ASP A 207 -11.86 -12.27 -13.32
C ASP A 207 -11.40 -12.11 -11.87
N LEU A 208 -11.71 -10.96 -11.29
CA LEU A 208 -11.43 -10.66 -9.89
C LEU A 208 -12.51 -11.28 -9.01
N LEU A 209 -12.13 -12.32 -8.27
CA LEU A 209 -12.91 -12.88 -7.18
C LEU A 209 -12.69 -12.02 -5.94
N MET A 210 -13.75 -11.36 -5.47
CA MET A 210 -13.67 -10.46 -4.33
C MET A 210 -13.46 -11.21 -3.03
N GLY A 211 -12.54 -10.71 -2.19
CA GLY A 211 -12.30 -11.27 -0.87
C GLY A 211 -13.48 -11.02 0.09
N ASP A 212 -13.66 -11.92 1.06
CA ASP A 212 -14.74 -11.91 2.04
C ASP A 212 -14.84 -10.59 2.82
N TRP A 213 -13.72 -9.88 2.98
CA TRP A 213 -13.69 -8.59 3.66
C TRP A 213 -14.55 -7.54 2.95
N ARG A 214 -14.73 -7.64 1.62
CA ARG A 214 -15.57 -6.73 0.83
C ARG A 214 -17.07 -6.90 1.10
N ASN A 215 -17.49 -8.02 1.70
CA ASN A 215 -18.87 -8.23 2.13
C ASN A 215 -19.20 -7.47 3.44
N THR A 216 -18.18 -6.92 4.10
CA THR A 216 -18.40 -6.07 5.27
C THR A 216 -18.62 -4.63 4.83
N SER A 217 -19.62 -3.95 5.40
CA SER A 217 -19.97 -2.56 5.07
C SER A 217 -19.00 -1.53 5.69
N THR A 218 -17.77 -1.93 5.99
CA THR A 218 -16.83 -1.18 6.83
C THR A 218 -15.50 -0.95 6.13
N ASP A 219 -15.50 0.00 5.20
CA ASP A 219 -14.30 0.43 4.49
C ASP A 219 -13.60 1.57 5.23
N LEU A 220 -12.28 1.42 5.37
CA LEU A 220 -11.44 2.53 5.78
C LEU A 220 -11.39 3.59 4.67
N THR A 221 -11.52 4.84 5.08
CA THR A 221 -11.62 5.94 4.14
C THR A 221 -10.24 6.30 3.57
N SER A 222 -10.05 6.16 2.25
CA SER A 222 -8.78 6.53 1.58
C SER A 222 -8.45 8.02 1.64
N LEU A 223 -7.16 8.32 1.53
CA LEU A 223 -6.63 9.68 1.37
C LEU A 223 -7.12 10.34 0.06
N ARG A 224 -7.03 11.67 0.01
CA ARG A 224 -7.35 12.44 -1.22
C ARG A 224 -6.13 12.52 -2.11
N THR A 225 -6.35 12.49 -3.42
CA THR A 225 -5.41 13.00 -4.44
C THR A 225 -4.91 14.40 -4.07
N THR A 226 -3.63 14.51 -3.68
CA THR A 226 -2.99 15.81 -3.49
C THR A 226 -2.61 16.40 -4.85
N GLY A 227 -3.06 17.63 -5.11
CA GLY A 227 -2.87 18.34 -6.38
C GLY A 227 -1.46 18.90 -6.59
N GLN A 228 -0.41 18.24 -6.09
CA GLN A 228 0.95 18.68 -6.37
C GLN A 228 1.26 18.51 -7.86
N LYS A 229 1.45 19.63 -8.54
CA LYS A 229 1.69 19.70 -9.99
C LYS A 229 3.16 19.48 -10.36
N ASN A 230 4.09 19.69 -9.42
CA ASN A 230 5.53 19.67 -9.67
C ASN A 230 6.10 18.28 -9.36
N VAL A 231 5.96 17.40 -10.34
CA VAL A 231 6.60 16.08 -10.34
C VAL A 231 8.00 16.22 -10.94
N SER A 232 9.03 15.65 -10.28
CA SER A 232 10.39 15.64 -10.80
C SER A 232 10.45 15.00 -12.20
N VAL A 233 11.35 15.49 -13.06
CA VAL A 233 11.57 14.88 -14.37
C VAL A 233 12.00 13.42 -14.21
N ALA A 234 12.86 13.14 -13.24
CA ALA A 234 13.34 11.79 -12.91
C ALA A 234 12.19 10.81 -12.58
N ALA A 235 11.19 11.22 -11.80
CA ALA A 235 10.06 10.36 -11.48
C ALA A 235 9.15 10.08 -12.70
N LYS A 236 8.99 11.06 -13.61
CA LYS A 236 8.27 10.83 -14.88
C LYS A 236 9.02 9.86 -15.77
N THR A 237 10.33 10.08 -15.95
CA THR A 237 11.20 9.20 -16.73
C THR A 237 11.19 7.78 -16.18
N ASN A 238 11.25 7.59 -14.86
CA ASN A 238 11.19 6.26 -14.25
C ASN A 238 9.85 5.57 -14.54
N ARG A 239 8.72 6.28 -14.40
CA ARG A 239 7.41 5.73 -14.75
C ARG A 239 7.32 5.35 -16.23
N GLU A 240 7.90 6.15 -17.12
CA GLU A 240 7.98 5.86 -18.55
C GLU A 240 8.85 4.63 -18.83
N LYS A 241 9.98 4.45 -18.15
CA LYS A 241 10.81 3.22 -18.23
C LYS A 241 10.00 1.97 -17.88
N TYR A 242 9.25 2.00 -16.78
CA TYR A 242 8.37 0.89 -16.40
C TYR A 242 7.24 0.67 -17.42
N THR A 243 6.69 1.76 -17.97
CA THR A 243 5.68 1.69 -19.02
C THR A 243 6.24 0.99 -20.27
N GLN A 244 7.43 1.39 -20.72
CA GLN A 244 8.12 0.76 -21.83
C GLN A 244 8.44 -0.71 -21.55
N TYR A 245 8.96 -1.02 -20.35
CA TYR A 245 9.25 -2.38 -19.94
C TYR A 245 8.02 -3.28 -20.03
N PHE A 246 6.88 -2.90 -19.45
CA PHE A 246 5.65 -3.71 -19.50
C PHE A 246 5.08 -3.91 -20.90
N ASN A 247 5.40 -3.03 -21.85
CA ASN A 247 4.94 -3.13 -23.23
C ASN A 247 5.95 -3.82 -24.16
N LEU A 248 7.18 -4.08 -23.70
CA LEU A 248 8.24 -4.75 -24.44
C LEU A 248 8.69 -6.01 -23.70
N GLU A 249 9.87 -5.97 -23.07
CA GLU A 249 10.51 -7.13 -22.45
C GLU A 249 9.72 -7.72 -21.26
N GLY A 250 9.02 -6.88 -20.52
CA GLY A 250 8.17 -7.26 -19.39
C GLY A 250 6.73 -7.62 -19.77
N LYS A 251 6.44 -7.71 -21.08
CA LYS A 251 5.12 -8.13 -21.58
C LYS A 251 4.82 -9.55 -21.14
N VAL A 252 3.60 -9.75 -20.65
CA VAL A 252 3.06 -11.05 -20.24
C VAL A 252 1.86 -11.40 -21.10
N GLN A 253 1.58 -12.69 -21.29
CA GLN A 253 0.57 -13.15 -22.25
C GLN A 253 -0.84 -12.62 -21.95
N TRP A 254 -1.20 -12.52 -20.67
CA TRP A 254 -2.56 -12.16 -20.24
C TRP A 254 -2.86 -10.65 -20.23
N GLN A 255 -1.86 -9.76 -20.35
CA GLN A 255 -2.09 -8.33 -20.07
C GLN A 255 -2.97 -7.62 -21.10
N ASP A 256 -2.96 -8.10 -22.35
CA ASP A 256 -3.70 -7.48 -23.44
C ASP A 256 -5.20 -7.81 -23.35
N ASP A 257 -5.54 -8.98 -22.82
CA ASP A 257 -6.93 -9.45 -22.68
C ASP A 257 -7.68 -8.70 -21.57
N MET A 258 -6.95 -8.23 -20.56
CA MET A 258 -7.48 -7.40 -19.47
C MET A 258 -7.99 -6.04 -19.92
N LEU A 259 -7.50 -5.52 -21.04
CA LEU A 259 -7.90 -4.20 -21.56
C LEU A 259 -9.08 -4.26 -22.52
N LYS A 260 -9.52 -5.46 -22.90
CA LYS A 260 -10.67 -5.69 -23.80
C LYS A 260 -11.99 -5.85 -23.05
N LYS A 261 -11.92 -6.05 -21.73
CA LYS A 261 -13.05 -5.97 -20.81
C LYS A 261 -13.32 -4.51 -20.44
#